data_AF-A0A0D1YRS0-F1
#
_entry.id   AF-A0A0D1YRS0-F1
#
_cell.length_a   1.000
_cell.length_b   1.000
_cell.length_c   1.000
_cell.angle_alpha   90.00
_cell.angle_beta   90.00
_cell.angle_gamma   90.00
#
_symmetry.space_group_name_H-M   'P 1'
#
loop_
_entity.id
_entity.type
_entity.pdbx_description
1 polymer ?
#
loop_
_entity_poly.entity_id
_entity_poly.type
_entity_poly.pdbx_seq_one_letter_code
_entity_poly.pdbx_strand_id
1 'polypeptide(L)'
;MSSTVTHAESKFYSESGFSNRMGWGSRPALIIIDVCKAYFKEGSPLSLLSNPAGALSSSSMRRLLEVARTGGVPVIWSQVEYSRPDMSDAGLFWRKAKCLDVWLTGDSRGLSECLEGLEPQQGEVVVVKKYASAFFGTSLASELQVRRSPLLRDQADDVLVPKRRHAGDMRGQHFGVCEGNYTGRYATWL
;
A
#
# COMPACT_ATOMS: atom_id res chain seq x y z
N MET A 1 -28.79 4.88 -1.13
CA MET A 1 -28.82 6.35 -1.28
C MET A 1 -27.56 6.90 -0.65
N SER A 2 -26.64 7.47 -1.45
CA SER A 2 -25.42 8.08 -0.92
C SER A 2 -25.80 9.39 -0.24
N SER A 3 -25.58 9.51 1.06
CA SER A 3 -25.74 10.77 1.77
C SER A 3 -24.65 11.72 1.28
N THR A 4 -25.01 12.71 0.48
CA THR A 4 -24.10 13.78 0.10
C THR A 4 -23.72 14.59 1.33
N VAL A 5 -22.47 14.45 1.77
CA VAL A 5 -21.89 15.37 2.76
C VAL A 5 -21.89 16.75 2.10
N THR A 6 -22.75 17.64 2.58
CA THR A 6 -22.90 18.98 2.02
C THR A 6 -21.98 19.92 2.80
N HIS A 7 -20.93 20.40 2.16
CA HIS A 7 -20.02 21.41 2.72
C HIS A 7 -20.33 22.78 2.09
N ALA A 8 -20.22 23.87 2.85
CA ALA A 8 -20.56 25.22 2.39
C ALA A 8 -19.83 25.60 1.08
N GLU A 9 -18.56 25.21 0.97
CA GLU A 9 -17.71 25.47 -0.21
C GLU A 9 -18.00 24.56 -1.42
N SER A 10 -18.89 23.57 -1.32
CA SER A 10 -19.12 22.60 -2.40
C SER A 10 -19.57 23.27 -3.70
N LYS A 11 -20.34 24.37 -3.62
CA LYS A 11 -20.79 25.12 -4.78
C LYS A 11 -19.62 25.83 -5.46
N PHE A 12 -18.77 26.50 -4.69
CA PHE A 12 -17.58 27.20 -5.20
C PHE A 12 -16.61 26.25 -5.91
N TYR A 13 -16.35 25.06 -5.35
CA TYR A 13 -15.52 24.04 -6.00
C TYR A 13 -16.12 23.56 -7.32
N SER A 14 -17.45 23.39 -7.38
CA SER A 14 -18.13 22.95 -8.60
C SER A 14 -18.11 24.02 -9.69
N GLU A 15 -18.37 25.28 -9.35
CA GLU A 15 -18.37 26.41 -10.30
C GLU A 15 -16.96 26.72 -10.80
N SER A 16 -15.94 26.50 -9.97
CA SER A 16 -14.52 26.66 -10.33
C SER A 16 -13.94 25.48 -11.13
N GLY A 17 -14.74 24.43 -11.40
CA GLY A 17 -14.30 23.28 -12.20
C GLY A 17 -13.49 22.20 -11.45
N PHE A 18 -13.40 22.26 -10.11
CA PHE A 18 -12.63 21.31 -9.30
C PHE A 18 -13.41 20.04 -8.88
N SER A 19 -14.71 19.94 -9.18
CA SER A 19 -15.57 18.80 -8.80
C SER A 19 -15.97 17.89 -9.97
N ASN A 20 -15.16 17.82 -11.02
CA ASN A 20 -15.40 16.94 -12.16
C ASN A 20 -15.23 15.45 -11.81
N ARG A 21 -15.96 14.57 -12.50
CA ARG A 21 -15.83 13.10 -12.32
C ARG A 21 -14.72 12.55 -13.21
N MET A 22 -13.77 11.83 -12.61
CA MET A 22 -12.68 11.15 -13.34
C MET A 22 -13.12 9.84 -14.01
N GLY A 23 -14.17 9.20 -13.49
CA GLY A 23 -14.60 7.86 -13.93
C GLY A 23 -13.72 6.73 -13.37
N TRP A 24 -14.05 5.50 -13.70
CA TRP A 24 -13.32 4.30 -13.28
C TRP A 24 -12.32 3.86 -14.36
N GLY A 25 -11.16 3.37 -13.92
CA GLY A 25 -10.22 2.67 -14.81
C GLY A 25 -10.63 1.22 -15.10
N SER A 26 -10.02 0.59 -16.09
CA SER A 26 -10.30 -0.80 -16.49
C SER A 26 -9.58 -1.86 -15.65
N ARG A 27 -8.59 -1.45 -14.85
CA ARG A 27 -7.73 -2.35 -14.05
C ARG A 27 -7.54 -1.81 -12.64
N PRO A 28 -8.57 -1.85 -11.79
CA PRO A 28 -8.48 -1.36 -10.43
C PRO A 28 -7.57 -2.25 -9.58
N ALA A 29 -7.03 -1.68 -8.51
CA ALA A 29 -6.45 -2.39 -7.38
C ALA A 29 -7.04 -1.80 -6.09
N LEU A 30 -7.25 -2.64 -5.08
CA LEU A 30 -7.64 -2.21 -3.75
C LEU A 30 -6.38 -2.05 -2.90
N ILE A 31 -6.21 -0.88 -2.29
CA ILE A 31 -5.11 -0.64 -1.35
C ILE A 31 -5.72 -0.44 0.04
N ILE A 32 -5.38 -1.31 0.98
CA ILE A 32 -5.76 -1.18 2.39
C ILE A 32 -4.63 -0.50 3.14
N ILE A 33 -4.90 0.68 3.70
CA ILE A 33 -3.88 1.55 4.29
C ILE A 33 -3.91 1.43 5.81
N ASP A 34 -2.83 0.88 6.38
CA ASP A 34 -2.47 0.94 7.80
C ASP A 34 -3.56 0.52 8.78
N VAL A 35 -4.41 -0.43 8.39
CA VAL A 35 -5.50 -0.86 9.26
C VAL A 35 -4.94 -1.70 10.41
N CYS A 36 -5.08 -1.19 11.63
CA CYS A 36 -4.66 -1.88 12.84
C CYS A 36 -5.59 -1.56 14.03
N LYS A 37 -5.39 -2.27 15.14
CA LYS A 37 -6.15 -2.11 16.39
C LYS A 37 -6.08 -0.70 16.96
N ALA A 38 -5.00 0.05 16.72
CA ALA A 38 -4.81 1.40 17.23
C ALA A 38 -5.97 2.36 16.88
N TYR A 39 -6.61 2.18 15.72
CA TYR A 39 -7.70 3.05 15.29
C TYR A 39 -9.07 2.66 15.86
N PHE A 40 -9.19 1.49 16.48
CA PHE A 40 -10.48 0.92 16.89
C PHE A 40 -10.49 0.39 18.33
N LYS A 41 -9.51 0.79 19.15
CA LYS A 41 -9.41 0.42 20.56
C LYS A 41 -9.63 1.65 21.44
N GLU A 42 -10.51 1.51 22.44
CA GLU A 42 -10.74 2.55 23.44
C GLU A 42 -9.44 2.89 24.19
N GLY A 43 -9.22 4.18 24.47
CA GLY A 43 -7.99 4.66 25.11
C GLY A 43 -6.74 4.67 24.22
N SER A 44 -6.81 4.21 22.96
CA SER A 44 -5.73 4.43 22.01
C SER A 44 -5.62 5.91 21.62
N PRO A 45 -4.41 6.49 21.51
CA PRO A 45 -4.22 7.88 21.07
C PRO A 45 -4.65 8.14 19.62
N LEU A 46 -4.92 7.07 18.86
CA LEU A 46 -5.33 7.11 17.45
C LEU A 46 -6.77 6.67 17.24
N SER A 47 -7.53 6.43 18.32
CA SER A 47 -8.89 5.91 18.24
C SER A 47 -9.79 6.79 17.38
N LEU A 48 -10.48 6.16 16.43
CA LEU A 48 -11.48 6.79 15.57
C LEU A 48 -12.90 6.58 16.10
N LEU A 49 -13.07 5.95 17.27
CA LEU A 49 -14.38 5.54 17.79
C LEU A 49 -15.29 6.73 18.13
N SER A 50 -14.72 7.90 18.43
CA SER A 50 -15.48 9.14 18.69
C SER A 50 -16.06 9.75 17.41
N ASN A 51 -15.56 9.37 16.22
CA ASN A 51 -16.09 9.79 14.94
C ASN A 51 -17.02 8.68 14.39
N PRO A 52 -18.33 8.91 14.20
CA PRO A 52 -19.24 7.89 13.69
C PRO A 52 -18.80 7.25 12.36
N ALA A 53 -18.27 8.04 11.43
CA ALA A 53 -17.76 7.51 10.16
C ALA A 53 -16.48 6.68 10.36
N GLY A 54 -15.60 7.13 11.27
CA GLY A 54 -14.39 6.41 11.67
C GLY A 54 -14.72 5.07 12.31
N ALA A 55 -15.63 5.04 13.29
CA ALA A 55 -16.08 3.84 13.98
C ALA A 55 -16.66 2.78 13.02
N LEU A 56 -17.41 3.20 12.00
CA LEU A 56 -18.02 2.31 11.01
C LEU A 56 -17.06 1.88 9.89
N SER A 57 -15.89 2.50 9.76
CA SER A 57 -14.98 2.28 8.62
C SER A 57 -14.52 0.83 8.49
N SER A 58 -14.28 0.12 9.60
CA SER A 58 -13.85 -1.30 9.57
C SER A 58 -14.86 -2.21 8.88
N SER A 59 -16.15 -2.02 9.10
CA SER A 59 -17.22 -2.78 8.43
C SER A 59 -17.26 -2.52 6.91
N SER A 60 -16.95 -1.29 6.49
CA SER A 60 -16.90 -0.91 5.08
C SER A 60 -15.65 -1.48 4.41
N MET A 61 -14.51 -1.44 5.09
CA MET A 61 -13.26 -2.05 4.62
C MET A 61 -13.42 -3.56 4.40
N ARG A 62 -14.06 -4.28 5.33
CA ARG A 62 -14.32 -5.73 5.16
C ARG A 62 -15.15 -6.05 3.93
N ARG A 63 -16.23 -5.30 3.68
CA ARG A 63 -17.05 -5.47 2.47
C ARG A 63 -16.27 -5.19 1.18
N LEU A 64 -15.46 -4.13 1.16
CA LEU A 64 -14.62 -3.83 -0.01
C LEU A 64 -13.58 -4.92 -0.24
N LEU A 65 -12.96 -5.42 0.82
CA LEU A 65 -11.96 -6.48 0.78
C LEU A 65 -12.56 -7.79 0.24
N GLU A 66 -13.72 -8.19 0.74
CA GLU A 66 -14.47 -9.35 0.26
C GLU A 66 -14.76 -9.25 -1.23
N VAL A 67 -15.36 -8.15 -1.68
CA VAL A 67 -15.70 -7.94 -3.10
C VAL A 67 -14.45 -7.90 -3.98
N ALA A 68 -13.35 -7.29 -3.51
CA ALA A 68 -12.11 -7.27 -4.26
C ALA A 68 -11.54 -8.69 -4.45
N ARG A 69 -11.50 -9.49 -3.39
CA ARG A 69 -11.04 -10.88 -3.44
C ARG A 69 -11.91 -11.74 -4.35
N THR A 70 -13.24 -11.70 -4.19
CA THR A 70 -14.18 -12.44 -5.05
C THR A 70 -14.11 -12.00 -6.51
N GLY A 71 -13.85 -10.71 -6.77
CA GLY A 71 -13.72 -10.15 -8.12
C GLY A 71 -12.33 -10.34 -8.76
N GLY A 72 -11.37 -10.98 -8.07
CA GLY A 72 -10.00 -11.11 -8.55
C GLY A 72 -9.28 -9.77 -8.75
N VAL A 73 -9.69 -8.74 -8.01
CA VAL A 73 -9.04 -7.43 -7.96
C VAL A 73 -7.81 -7.55 -7.05
N PRO A 74 -6.61 -7.14 -7.50
CA PRO A 74 -5.43 -7.19 -6.66
C PRO A 74 -5.62 -6.39 -5.36
N VAL A 75 -5.28 -7.02 -4.23
CA VAL A 75 -5.27 -6.38 -2.91
C VAL A 75 -3.82 -6.13 -2.49
N ILE A 76 -3.53 -4.90 -2.10
CA ILE A 76 -2.21 -4.49 -1.59
C ILE A 76 -2.43 -3.84 -0.23
N TRP A 77 -1.60 -4.18 0.73
CA TRP A 77 -1.65 -3.66 2.09
C TRP A 77 -0.48 -2.71 2.29
N SER A 78 -0.69 -1.61 3.02
CA SER A 78 0.41 -0.90 3.65
C SER A 78 0.37 -1.11 5.15
N GLN A 79 1.55 -1.24 5.75
CA GLN A 79 1.70 -1.29 7.20
C GLN A 79 2.85 -0.37 7.61
N VAL A 80 2.67 0.34 8.72
CA VAL A 80 3.73 1.12 9.33
C VAL A 80 4.47 0.23 10.32
N GLU A 81 5.79 0.28 10.30
CA GLU A 81 6.64 -0.40 11.27
C GLU A 81 7.87 0.45 11.52
N TYR A 82 8.32 0.56 12.77
CA TYR A 82 9.61 1.14 13.15
C TYR A 82 10.44 0.09 13.87
N SER A 83 11.71 -0.05 13.52
CA SER A 83 12.58 -1.10 14.08
C SER A 83 13.66 -0.56 15.00
N ARG A 84 13.82 0.76 15.07
CA ARG A 84 14.81 1.40 15.92
C ARG A 84 14.17 1.82 17.25
N PRO A 85 14.67 1.36 18.41
CA PRO A 85 14.12 1.75 19.71
C PRO A 85 14.15 3.26 19.98
N ASP A 86 15.08 3.98 19.37
CA ASP A 86 15.19 5.44 19.45
C ASP A 86 14.29 6.18 18.42
N MET A 87 13.51 5.44 17.63
CA MET A 87 12.66 5.93 16.55
C MET A 87 13.43 6.71 15.47
N SER A 88 14.73 6.48 15.32
CA SER A 88 15.56 7.18 14.33
C SER A 88 15.14 6.88 12.89
N ASP A 89 14.56 5.72 12.61
CA ASP A 89 14.02 5.35 11.30
C ASP A 89 12.67 6.00 10.97
N ALA A 90 12.03 6.66 11.95
CA ALA A 90 10.89 7.56 11.73
C ALA A 90 11.32 9.02 11.42
N GLY A 91 12.59 9.36 11.64
CA GLY A 91 13.16 10.68 11.35
C GLY A 91 12.38 11.85 11.96
N LEU A 92 12.19 12.92 11.18
CA LEU A 92 11.45 14.12 11.63
C LEU A 92 9.97 13.84 11.93
N PHE A 93 9.40 12.77 11.37
CA PHE A 93 7.99 12.45 11.60
C PHE A 93 7.75 12.11 13.08
N TRP A 94 8.72 11.45 13.72
CA TRP A 94 8.70 11.21 15.16
C TRP A 94 8.73 12.49 16.00
N ARG A 95 9.36 13.57 15.52
CA ARG A 95 9.31 14.85 16.24
C ARG A 95 7.92 15.47 16.22
N LYS A 96 7.16 15.24 15.16
CA LYS A 96 5.81 15.78 14.96
C LYS A 96 4.72 14.95 15.67
N ALA A 97 4.82 13.62 15.63
CA ALA A 97 3.78 12.73 16.11
C ALA A 97 4.37 11.66 17.02
N LYS A 98 4.20 11.82 18.34
CA LYS A 98 4.70 10.87 19.34
C LYS A 98 3.84 9.62 19.52
N CYS A 99 2.63 9.62 18.96
CA CYS A 99 1.81 8.41 18.90
C CYS A 99 2.34 7.36 17.92
N LEU A 100 3.40 7.63 17.14
CA LEU A 100 3.97 6.66 16.19
C LEU A 100 4.64 5.47 16.87
N ASP A 101 4.91 5.53 18.18
CA ASP A 101 5.53 4.44 18.94
C ASP A 101 4.66 3.16 18.98
N VAL A 102 3.35 3.27 18.68
CA VAL A 102 2.46 2.12 18.57
C VAL A 102 2.87 1.13 17.48
N TRP A 103 3.66 1.58 16.50
CA TRP A 103 4.21 0.77 15.41
C TRP A 103 5.68 0.36 15.62
N LEU A 104 6.25 0.60 16.81
CA LEU A 104 7.58 0.10 17.15
C LEU A 104 7.53 -1.43 17.26
N THR A 105 8.46 -2.12 16.60
CA THR A 105 8.59 -3.58 16.69
C THR A 105 8.82 -3.99 18.14
N GLY A 106 8.02 -4.95 18.62
CA GLY A 106 8.07 -5.40 20.01
C GLY A 106 7.27 -4.56 21.00
N ASP A 107 6.48 -3.58 20.53
CA ASP A 107 5.52 -2.88 21.39
C ASP A 107 4.51 -3.85 22.02
N SER A 108 4.44 -3.86 23.35
CA SER A 108 3.64 -4.83 24.10
C SER A 108 2.14 -4.52 24.15
N ARG A 109 1.70 -3.37 23.64
CA ARG A 109 0.28 -2.95 23.69
C ARG A 109 -0.56 -3.64 22.60
N GLY A 110 0.09 -4.22 21.59
CA GLY A 110 -0.55 -4.90 20.46
C GLY A 110 -1.38 -3.97 19.56
N LEU A 111 -1.11 -2.66 19.59
CA LEU A 111 -1.92 -1.67 18.88
C LEU A 111 -1.66 -1.66 17.37
N SER A 112 -0.47 -2.05 16.93
CA SER A 112 -0.11 -2.20 15.51
C SER A 112 -0.67 -3.46 14.85
N GLU A 113 -1.20 -4.41 15.62
CA GLU A 113 -1.73 -5.66 15.08
C GLU A 113 -2.94 -5.41 14.18
N CYS A 114 -3.11 -6.27 13.17
CA CYS A 114 -4.25 -6.25 12.27
C CYS A 114 -5.57 -6.44 13.04
N LEU A 115 -6.66 -5.93 12.47
CA LEU A 115 -8.01 -6.20 12.96
C LEU A 115 -8.51 -7.53 12.46
N GLU A 116 -9.35 -8.19 13.26
CA GLU A 116 -10.02 -9.43 12.87
C GLU A 116 -10.82 -9.25 11.56
N GLY A 117 -10.53 -10.12 10.58
CA GLY A 117 -11.13 -10.11 9.25
C GLY A 117 -10.56 -9.03 8.31
N LEU A 118 -9.52 -8.32 8.74
CA LEU A 118 -8.76 -7.33 7.94
C LEU A 118 -7.26 -7.66 8.02
N GLU A 119 -6.94 -8.90 7.70
CA GLU A 119 -5.57 -9.40 7.59
C GLU A 119 -5.21 -9.68 6.13
N PRO A 120 -3.93 -9.45 5.75
CA PRO A 120 -3.40 -9.94 4.50
C PRO A 120 -3.53 -11.46 4.38
N GLN A 121 -3.96 -11.93 3.21
CA GLN A 121 -3.97 -13.36 2.87
C GLN A 121 -2.70 -13.76 2.12
N GLN A 122 -2.44 -15.07 2.05
CA GLN A 122 -1.33 -15.61 1.26
C GLN A 122 -1.44 -15.15 -0.20
N GLY A 123 -0.34 -14.63 -0.75
CA GLY A 123 -0.28 -14.11 -2.12
C GLY A 123 -0.65 -12.62 -2.25
N GLU A 124 -1.21 -11.99 -1.21
CA GLU A 124 -1.41 -10.54 -1.17
C GLU A 124 -0.10 -9.83 -0.79
N VAL A 125 0.11 -8.64 -1.33
CA VAL A 125 1.34 -7.87 -1.07
C VAL A 125 1.16 -7.02 0.18
N VAL A 126 2.19 -7.03 1.03
CA VAL A 126 2.31 -6.12 2.17
C VAL A 126 3.51 -5.20 1.96
N VAL A 127 3.24 -3.91 1.85
CA VAL A 127 4.26 -2.86 1.73
C VAL A 127 4.49 -2.24 3.10
N VAL A 128 5.66 -2.51 3.69
CA VAL A 128 6.08 -1.88 4.95
C VAL A 128 6.60 -0.48 4.67
N LYS A 129 6.17 0.51 5.45
CA LYS A 129 6.52 1.93 5.27
C LYS A 129 6.84 2.63 6.60
N LYS A 130 7.47 3.79 6.49
CA LYS A 130 7.89 4.64 7.64
C LYS A 130 7.13 5.97 7.74
N TYR A 131 6.31 6.30 6.76
CA TYR A 131 5.67 7.63 6.65
C TYR A 131 4.20 7.51 6.29
N ALA A 132 3.46 8.62 6.34
CA ALA A 132 2.03 8.64 6.06
C ALA A 132 1.70 8.10 4.65
N SER A 133 2.43 8.54 3.62
CA SER A 133 2.23 8.05 2.25
C SER A 133 2.71 6.61 2.10
N ALA A 134 1.86 5.75 1.54
CA ALA A 134 2.24 4.39 1.17
C ALA A 134 3.17 4.30 -0.05
N PHE A 135 3.38 5.39 -0.78
CA PHE A 135 4.31 5.46 -1.91
C PHE A 135 5.72 5.92 -1.52
N PHE A 136 5.81 6.79 -0.50
CA PHE A 136 7.07 7.46 -0.19
C PHE A 136 8.06 6.47 0.43
N GLY A 137 9.16 6.21 -0.28
CA GLY A 137 10.21 5.29 0.16
C GLY A 137 9.79 3.82 0.16
N THR A 138 8.82 3.43 -0.69
CA THR A 138 8.32 2.04 -0.78
C THR A 138 8.30 1.51 -2.22
N SER A 139 8.00 0.21 -2.38
CA SER A 139 7.82 -0.45 -3.67
C SER A 139 6.40 -0.29 -4.26
N LEU A 140 5.47 0.42 -3.62
CA LEU A 140 4.05 0.42 -4.01
C LEU A 140 3.81 0.87 -5.46
N ALA A 141 4.52 1.90 -5.93
CA ALA A 141 4.39 2.36 -7.31
C ALA A 141 4.76 1.26 -8.32
N SER A 142 5.86 0.55 -8.05
CA SER A 142 6.34 -0.56 -8.87
C SER A 142 5.35 -1.73 -8.85
N GLU A 143 4.81 -2.08 -7.68
CA GLU A 143 3.79 -3.13 -7.53
C GLU A 143 2.55 -2.85 -8.38
N LEU A 144 2.05 -1.61 -8.34
CA LEU A 144 0.90 -1.19 -9.15
C LEU A 144 1.21 -1.23 -10.66
N GLN A 145 2.40 -0.79 -11.05
CA GLN A 145 2.82 -0.78 -12.45
C GLN A 145 2.95 -2.19 -13.03
N VAL A 146 3.55 -3.12 -12.27
CA VAL A 146 3.69 -4.53 -12.64
C VAL A 146 2.30 -5.14 -12.85
N ARG A 147 1.37 -4.94 -11.91
CA ARG A 147 0.01 -5.51 -11.97
C ARG A 147 -0.87 -4.88 -13.05
N ARG A 148 -0.49 -3.72 -13.57
CA ARG A 148 -1.13 -3.10 -14.73
C ARG A 148 -0.79 -3.83 -16.04
N SER A 149 0.32 -4.58 -16.10
CA SER A 149 0.72 -5.31 -17.31
C SER A 149 -0.27 -6.44 -17.64
N PRO A 150 -0.78 -6.52 -18.88
CA PRO A 150 -1.70 -7.58 -19.29
C PRO A 150 -1.07 -8.98 -19.28
N LEU A 151 0.26 -9.09 -19.39
CA LEU A 151 0.98 -10.37 -19.49
C LEU A 151 0.99 -11.19 -18.18
N LEU A 152 0.73 -10.57 -17.03
CA LEU A 152 0.88 -11.23 -15.73
C LEU A 152 -0.38 -11.93 -15.21
N ARG A 153 -1.55 -11.75 -15.85
CA ARG A 153 -2.74 -12.56 -15.50
C ARG A 153 -2.67 -13.96 -16.11
N ASP A 154 -1.91 -14.14 -17.18
CA ASP A 154 -1.81 -15.42 -17.91
C ASP A 154 -0.57 -16.24 -17.54
N GLN A 155 0.36 -15.70 -16.73
CA GLN A 155 1.66 -16.33 -16.42
C GLN A 155 1.87 -16.68 -14.94
N ALA A 156 0.80 -16.75 -14.14
CA ALA A 156 0.92 -17.02 -12.70
C ALA A 156 1.55 -18.40 -12.34
N ASP A 157 1.85 -19.25 -13.32
CA ASP A 157 2.45 -20.58 -13.13
C ASP A 157 3.94 -20.70 -13.52
N ASP A 158 4.54 -19.71 -14.19
CA ASP A 158 5.93 -19.81 -14.68
C ASP A 158 6.87 -18.80 -14.02
N VAL A 159 7.25 -19.07 -12.76
CA VAL A 159 8.43 -18.46 -12.15
C VAL A 159 9.54 -19.50 -12.04
N LEU A 160 10.26 -19.70 -13.15
CA LEU A 160 11.54 -20.38 -13.18
C LEU A 160 12.63 -19.38 -12.72
N VAL A 161 13.00 -19.42 -11.44
CA VAL A 161 14.21 -18.74 -10.95
C VAL A 161 15.40 -19.69 -11.14
N PRO A 162 16.37 -19.42 -12.02
CA PRO A 162 17.59 -20.21 -12.07
C PRO A 162 18.41 -19.94 -10.82
N LYS A 163 18.53 -20.97 -9.98
CA LYS A 163 19.40 -20.99 -8.81
C LYS A 163 20.85 -20.75 -9.25
N ARG A 164 21.44 -19.58 -8.93
CA ARG A 164 22.90 -19.35 -9.07
C ARG A 164 23.63 -20.44 -8.27
N ARG A 165 24.32 -21.35 -8.96
CA ARG A 165 25.38 -22.17 -8.34
C ARG A 165 26.59 -21.26 -8.12
N HIS A 166 27.16 -21.33 -6.92
CA HIS A 166 28.44 -20.70 -6.61
C HIS A 166 29.60 -21.49 -7.23
N ALA A 167 30.63 -20.73 -7.59
CA ALA A 167 32.05 -21.05 -7.76
C ALA A 167 32.51 -21.76 -9.04
N GLY A 168 33.45 -21.09 -9.73
CA GLY A 168 34.54 -21.76 -10.42
C GLY A 168 34.48 -21.72 -11.95
N ASP A 169 35.55 -21.13 -12.50
CA ASP A 169 36.12 -21.36 -13.83
C ASP A 169 35.61 -20.53 -15.02
N MET A 170 36.58 -19.84 -15.62
CA MET A 170 36.49 -19.11 -16.88
C MET A 170 36.63 -20.11 -18.03
N ARG A 171 35.73 -20.04 -19.02
CA ARG A 171 36.07 -19.92 -20.46
C ARG A 171 34.81 -19.95 -21.32
N GLY A 172 34.90 -19.22 -22.42
CA GLY A 172 33.80 -18.77 -23.26
C GLY A 172 32.81 -19.83 -23.74
N GLN A 173 31.59 -19.36 -23.98
CA GLN A 173 30.89 -19.64 -25.22
C GLN A 173 29.84 -18.53 -25.46
N HIS A 174 30.00 -17.87 -26.61
CA HIS A 174 29.05 -16.95 -27.23
C HIS A 174 27.64 -17.52 -27.26
N PHE A 175 26.62 -16.71 -26.97
CA PHE A 175 25.36 -16.74 -27.73
C PHE A 175 24.59 -15.41 -27.60
N GLY A 176 24.33 -14.81 -28.76
CA GLY A 176 23.06 -14.13 -29.10
C GLY A 176 22.75 -12.79 -28.43
N VAL A 177 23.21 -11.71 -29.05
CA VAL A 177 22.62 -10.37 -28.92
C VAL A 177 21.19 -10.43 -29.49
N CYS A 178 20.17 -10.15 -28.66
CA CYS A 178 18.91 -9.60 -29.13
C CYS A 178 18.89 -8.12 -28.77
N GLU A 179 19.16 -7.27 -29.77
CA GLU A 179 18.92 -5.84 -29.71
C GLU A 179 17.43 -5.59 -29.54
N GLY A 180 17.04 -5.07 -28.37
CA GLY A 180 15.76 -4.42 -28.14
C GLY A 180 16.04 -3.00 -27.70
N ASN A 181 15.86 -2.04 -28.61
CA ASN A 181 16.07 -0.61 -28.40
C ASN A 181 15.24 -0.07 -27.22
N TYR A 182 15.84 -0.03 -26.03
CA TYR A 182 15.37 0.82 -24.93
C TYR A 182 16.10 2.15 -25.02
N THR A 183 15.46 3.15 -25.65
CA THR A 183 15.88 4.54 -25.52
C THR A 183 15.45 5.06 -24.15
N GLY A 184 16.30 4.80 -23.15
CA GLY A 184 16.17 5.38 -21.81
C GLY A 184 16.39 6.90 -21.86
N ARG A 185 15.36 7.67 -21.54
CA ARG A 185 15.54 9.04 -21.02
C ARG A 185 15.41 8.98 -19.51
N TYR A 186 16.55 8.91 -18.83
CA TYR A 186 16.64 9.21 -17.42
C TYR A 186 16.45 10.73 -17.26
N ALA A 187 15.38 11.13 -16.60
CA ALA A 187 15.25 12.48 -16.05
C ALA A 187 15.34 12.36 -14.53
N THR A 188 16.53 12.59 -14.02
CA THR A 188 16.81 12.77 -12.61
C THR A 188 16.22 14.12 -12.19
N TRP A 189 15.30 14.13 -11.24
CA TRP A 189 14.95 15.34 -10.49
C TRP A 189 15.18 15.04 -9.01
N LEU A 190 15.95 15.94 -8.39
CA LEU A 190 16.37 15.98 -6.99
C LEU A 190 15.17 16.00 -6.03
#